data_AF-A0A958WDW2-F1
#
_entry.id   AF-A0A958WDW2-F1
#
_cell.length_a   1.000
_cell.length_b   1.000
_cell.length_c   1.000
_cell.angle_alpha   90.00
_cell.angle_beta   90.00
_cell.angle_gamma   90.00
#
_symmetry.space_group_name_H-M   'P 1'
#
loop_
_entity.id
_entity.type
_entity.pdbx_description
1 polymer ?
#
loop_
_entity_poly.entity_id
_entity_poly.type
_entity_poly.pdbx_seq_one_letter_code
_entity_poly.pdbx_strand_id
1 'polypeptide(L)'
;MEDIGLYVGYGLLLIAVVAAVILPLINAFKSPKELLKSAMGLGALVVLFLISFGLSGSEVTAKYTAQGVGESSSKLIGAGLTMFYIVFFVALIGIVFSEINKALK
;
A
#
# COMPACT_ATOMS: atom_id res chain seq x y z
N MET A 1 16.84 16.28 38.18
CA MET A 1 17.69 15.32 37.43
C MET A 1 16.86 14.50 36.44
N GLU A 2 15.55 14.35 36.67
CA GLU A 2 14.65 13.56 35.82
C GLU A 2 14.33 14.22 34.45
N ASP A 3 14.34 15.55 34.35
CA ASP A 3 14.00 16.26 33.10
C ASP A 3 15.09 16.13 32.02
N ILE A 4 16.37 16.02 32.41
CA ILE A 4 17.48 15.99 31.46
C ILE A 4 17.42 14.73 30.58
N GLY A 5 17.06 13.58 31.18
CA GLY A 5 16.92 12.31 30.46
C GLY A 5 15.75 12.34 29.49
N LEU A 6 14.65 13.01 29.87
CA LEU A 6 13.47 13.15 29.03
C LEU A 6 13.72 14.08 27.83
N TYR A 7 14.38 15.22 28.05
CA TYR A 7 14.77 16.14 26.97
C TYR A 7 15.75 15.50 25.98
N VAL A 8 16.75 14.75 26.47
CA VAL A 8 17.66 13.98 25.61
C VAL A 8 16.91 12.89 24.85
N GLY A 9 15.97 12.20 25.50
CA GLY A 9 15.10 11.21 24.88
C GLY A 9 14.28 11.78 23.73
N TYR A 10 13.63 12.93 23.92
CA TYR A 10 12.89 13.61 22.84
C TYR A 10 13.79 14.04 21.69
N GLY A 11 15.01 14.54 21.99
CA GLY A 11 15.99 14.88 20.97
C GLY A 11 16.40 13.66 20.13
N LEU A 12 16.65 12.53 20.78
CA LEU A 12 17.03 11.28 20.11
C LEU A 12 15.87 10.70 19.29
N LEU A 13 14.63 10.80 19.80
CA LEU A 13 13.42 10.37 19.10
C LEU A 13 13.22 11.18 17.82
N LEU A 14 13.42 12.50 17.87
CA LEU A 14 13.31 13.38 16.72
C LEU A 14 14.37 13.04 15.65
N ILE A 15 15.61 12.79 16.07
CA ILE A 15 16.69 12.33 15.17
C ILE A 15 16.34 10.98 14.56
N ALA A 16 15.81 10.04 15.35
CA ALA A 16 15.42 8.71 14.87
C ALA A 16 14.30 8.80 13.83
N VAL A 17 13.29 9.65 14.03
CA VAL A 17 12.21 9.88 13.05
C VAL A 17 12.77 10.46 11.76
N VAL A 18 13.65 11.46 11.85
CA VAL A 18 14.30 12.06 10.68
C VAL A 18 15.17 11.04 9.95
N ALA A 19 15.97 10.26 10.68
CA ALA A 19 16.82 9.22 10.11
C ALA A 19 16.01 8.10 9.45
N ALA A 20 14.88 7.71 10.04
CA ALA A 20 13.97 6.69 9.50
C ALA A 20 13.36 7.09 8.15
N VAL A 21 13.30 8.39 7.83
CA VAL A 21 12.84 8.87 6.51
C VAL A 21 14.04 9.09 5.58
N ILE A 22 15.10 9.74 6.05
CA ILE A 22 16.24 10.14 5.21
C ILE A 22 17.10 8.94 4.78
N LEU A 23 17.36 7.99 5.68
CA LEU A 23 18.24 6.85 5.36
C LEU A 23 17.64 5.94 4.26
N PRO A 24 16.35 5.57 4.30
CA PRO A 24 15.73 4.83 3.20
C PRO A 24 15.77 5.59 1.87
N LEU A 25 15.55 6.91 1.88
CA LEU A 25 15.63 7.74 0.68
C LEU A 25 17.04 7.70 0.06
N ILE A 26 18.09 7.94 0.87
CA ILE A 26 19.48 7.89 0.39
C ILE A 26 19.81 6.49 -0.16
N ASN A 27 19.39 5.43 0.53
CA ASN A 27 19.63 4.06 0.09
C ASN A 27 18.88 3.73 -1.21
N ALA A 28 17.66 4.25 -1.38
CA ALA A 28 16.89 4.09 -2.62
C ALA A 28 17.62 4.70 -3.82
N PHE A 29 18.23 5.88 -3.67
CA PHE A 29 18.99 6.52 -4.76
C PHE A 29 20.35 5.86 -5.03
N LYS A 30 21.01 5.31 -4.01
CA LYS A 30 22.30 4.60 -4.17
C LYS A 30 22.16 3.22 -4.80
N SER A 31 20.99 2.59 -4.68
CA SER A 31 20.72 1.24 -5.16
C SER A 31 19.65 1.24 -6.26
N PRO A 32 19.98 1.70 -7.48
CA PRO A 32 19.02 1.83 -8.58
C PRO A 32 18.33 0.50 -8.92
N LYS A 33 19.02 -0.64 -8.74
CA LYS A 33 18.42 -1.97 -8.96
C LYS A 33 17.31 -2.30 -7.96
N GLU A 34 17.49 -1.98 -6.69
CA GLU A 34 16.47 -2.23 -5.66
C GLU A 34 15.31 -1.23 -5.79
N LEU A 35 15.62 0.02 -6.15
CA LEU A 35 14.62 1.01 -6.51
C LEU A 35 13.75 0.54 -7.70
N LEU A 36 14.36 0.00 -8.75
CA LEU A 36 13.64 -0.55 -9.89
C LEU A 36 12.75 -1.73 -9.50
N LYS A 37 13.19 -2.63 -8.61
CA LYS A 37 12.34 -3.73 -8.10
C LYS A 37 11.12 -3.21 -7.35
N SER A 38 11.32 -2.23 -6.46
CA SER A 38 10.21 -1.58 -5.74
C SER A 38 9.26 -0.86 -6.70
N ALA A 39 9.82 -0.13 -7.68
CA ALA A 39 9.05 0.58 -8.70
C ALA A 39 8.26 -0.39 -9.61
N MET A 40 8.81 -1.57 -9.94
CA MET A 40 8.07 -2.61 -10.67
C MET A 40 6.90 -3.14 -9.85
N GLY A 41 7.08 -3.37 -8.55
CA GLY A 41 5.98 -3.76 -7.64
C GLY A 41 4.89 -2.70 -7.59
N LEU A 42 5.25 -1.42 -7.46
CA LEU A 42 4.31 -0.31 -7.50
C LEU A 42 3.62 -0.19 -8.87
N GLY A 43 4.38 -0.33 -9.96
CA GLY A 43 3.86 -0.31 -11.33
C GLY A 43 2.84 -1.42 -11.58
N ALA A 44 3.09 -2.63 -11.08
CA ALA A 44 2.15 -3.74 -11.16
C ALA A 44 0.83 -3.42 -10.43
N LEU A 45 0.89 -2.79 -9.25
CA LEU A 45 -0.31 -2.34 -8.53
C LEU A 45 -1.07 -1.26 -9.29
N VAL A 46 -0.38 -0.30 -9.92
CA VAL A 46 -1.02 0.72 -10.76
C VAL A 46 -1.72 0.09 -11.96
N VAL A 47 -1.06 -0.83 -12.67
CA VAL A 47 -1.68 -1.56 -13.80
C VAL A 47 -2.92 -2.32 -13.32
N LEU A 48 -2.82 -3.01 -12.19
CA LEU A 48 -3.96 -3.74 -11.60
C LEU A 48 -5.11 -2.81 -11.22
N PHE A 49 -4.82 -1.63 -10.67
CA PHE A 49 -5.82 -0.62 -10.37
C PHE A 49 -6.52 -0.13 -11.65
N LEU A 50 -5.78 0.12 -12.74
CA LEU A 50 -6.36 0.53 -14.02
C LEU A 50 -7.29 -0.54 -14.59
N ILE A 51 -6.91 -1.82 -14.51
CA ILE A 51 -7.76 -2.94 -14.91
C ILE A 51 -9.03 -2.98 -14.04
N SER A 52 -8.87 -2.86 -12.73
CA SER A 52 -9.99 -2.89 -11.77
C SER A 52 -10.94 -1.70 -11.99
N PHE A 53 -10.40 -0.52 -12.30
CA PHE A 53 -11.16 0.67 -12.64
C PHE A 53 -11.90 0.53 -13.98
N GLY A 54 -11.29 -0.15 -14.96
CA GLY A 54 -11.93 -0.51 -16.23
C GLY A 54 -13.09 -1.50 -16.06
N LEU A 55 -12.95 -2.47 -15.16
CA LEU A 55 -14.00 -3.43 -14.82
C LEU A 55 -15.11 -2.85 -13.94
N SER A 56 -14.82 -1.81 -13.16
CA SER A 56 -15.79 -1.21 -12.24
C SER A 56 -16.88 -0.43 -12.98
N GLY A 57 -18.13 -0.73 -12.65
CA GLY A 57 -19.29 0.03 -13.12
C GLY A 57 -19.42 1.39 -12.41
N SER A 58 -20.05 2.36 -13.08
CA SER A 58 -20.41 3.65 -12.50
C SER A 58 -21.83 3.69 -11.96
N GLU A 59 -22.47 2.53 -11.78
CA GLU A 59 -23.87 2.45 -11.39
C GLU A 59 -24.10 3.10 -10.03
N VAL A 60 -25.16 3.90 -9.94
CA VAL A 60 -25.54 4.61 -8.72
C VAL A 60 -27.02 4.32 -8.45
N THR A 61 -27.29 3.56 -7.40
CA THR A 61 -28.66 3.38 -6.92
C THR A 61 -29.15 4.67 -6.25
N ALA A 62 -30.45 4.96 -6.31
CA ALA A 62 -31.06 6.14 -5.66
C ALA A 62 -30.66 6.30 -4.17
N LYS A 63 -30.41 5.18 -3.46
CA LYS A 63 -29.88 5.16 -2.09
C LYS A 63 -28.46 5.74 -1.96
N TYR A 64 -27.60 5.53 -2.95
CA TYR A 64 -26.23 6.05 -2.99
C TYR A 64 -26.19 7.52 -3.42
N THR A 65 -27.07 7.92 -4.34
CA THR A 65 -27.27 9.33 -4.71
C THR A 65 -27.75 10.16 -3.51
N ALA A 66 -28.65 9.62 -2.68
CA ALA A 66 -29.11 10.25 -1.45
C ALA A 66 -28.00 10.39 -0.37
N GLN A 67 -26.91 9.63 -0.49
CA GLN A 67 -25.74 9.71 0.38
C GLN A 67 -24.62 10.59 -0.21
N GLY A 68 -24.88 11.30 -1.30
CA GLY A 68 -23.91 12.17 -1.97
C GLY A 68 -22.86 11.41 -2.79
N VAL A 69 -23.05 10.12 -3.04
CA VAL A 69 -22.15 9.32 -3.90
C VAL A 69 -22.57 9.53 -5.35
N GLY A 70 -21.74 10.24 -6.11
CA GLY A 70 -21.89 10.38 -7.55
C GLY A 70 -21.29 9.20 -8.34
N GLU A 71 -21.50 9.20 -9.65
CA GLU A 71 -21.00 8.16 -10.58
C GLU A 71 -19.48 7.96 -10.48
N SER A 72 -18.72 9.06 -10.38
CA SER A 72 -17.26 9.01 -10.26
C SER A 72 -16.80 8.35 -8.96
N SER A 73 -17.43 8.71 -7.84
CA SER A 73 -17.15 8.11 -6.53
C SER A 73 -17.54 6.64 -6.49
N SER A 74 -18.70 6.28 -7.04
CA SER A 74 -19.15 4.89 -7.13
C SER A 74 -18.16 4.03 -7.91
N LYS A 75 -17.69 4.53 -9.06
CA LYS A 75 -16.68 3.84 -9.87
C LYS A 75 -15.35 3.66 -9.14
N LEU A 76 -14.86 4.69 -8.43
CA LEU A 76 -13.63 4.59 -7.63
C LEU A 76 -13.76 3.58 -6.47
N ILE A 77 -14.91 3.57 -5.79
CA ILE A 77 -15.18 2.60 -4.72
C ILE A 77 -15.20 1.18 -5.28
N GLY A 78 -15.89 0.96 -6.41
CA GLY A 78 -15.92 -0.32 -7.11
C GLY A 78 -14.53 -0.78 -7.53
N ALA A 79 -13.73 0.10 -8.14
CA ALA A 79 -12.36 -0.18 -8.53
C ALA A 79 -11.48 -0.60 -7.35
N GLY A 80 -11.60 0.12 -6.22
CA GLY A 80 -10.87 -0.18 -4.99
C GLY A 80 -11.26 -1.53 -4.39
N LEU A 81 -12.56 -1.84 -4.33
CA LEU A 81 -13.04 -3.14 -3.87
C LEU A 81 -12.56 -4.29 -4.77
N THR A 82 -12.71 -4.15 -6.08
CA THR A 82 -12.27 -5.16 -7.05
C THR A 82 -10.77 -5.41 -6.93
N MET A 83 -9.96 -4.36 -6.87
CA MET A 83 -8.52 -4.46 -6.67
C MET A 83 -8.19 -5.18 -5.36
N PHE A 84 -8.85 -4.79 -4.26
CA PHE A 84 -8.66 -5.42 -2.96
C PHE A 84 -8.95 -6.92 -3.00
N TYR A 85 -10.07 -7.33 -3.58
CA TYR A 85 -10.41 -8.75 -3.69
C TYR A 85 -9.39 -9.54 -4.50
N ILE A 86 -8.90 -9.00 -5.62
CA ILE A 86 -7.87 -9.66 -6.42
C ILE A 86 -6.59 -9.87 -5.59
N VAL A 87 -6.08 -8.80 -4.97
CA VAL A 87 -4.86 -8.87 -4.16
C VAL A 87 -5.04 -9.80 -2.96
N PHE A 88 -6.22 -9.77 -2.32
CA PHE A 88 -6.53 -10.61 -1.18
C PHE A 88 -6.45 -12.10 -1.51
N PHE A 89 -7.09 -12.53 -2.60
CA PHE A 89 -7.04 -13.94 -3.01
C PHE A 89 -5.66 -14.36 -3.51
N VAL A 90 -4.95 -13.50 -4.26
CA VAL A 90 -3.57 -13.77 -4.68
C VAL A 90 -2.65 -13.92 -3.47
N ALA A 91 -2.81 -13.07 -2.44
CA ALA A 91 -2.04 -13.16 -1.21
C ALA A 91 -2.35 -14.44 -0.43
N LEU A 92 -3.63 -14.81 -0.29
CA LEU A 92 -4.03 -16.07 0.36
C LEU A 92 -3.40 -17.28 -0.33
N ILE A 93 -3.51 -17.36 -1.66
CA ILE A 93 -2.90 -18.44 -2.44
C ILE A 93 -1.38 -18.43 -2.24
N GLY A 94 -0.74 -17.26 -2.33
CA GLY A 94 0.70 -17.11 -2.14
C GLY A 94 1.18 -17.61 -0.77
N ILE A 95 0.43 -17.30 0.30
CA ILE A 95 0.74 -17.78 1.66
C ILE A 95 0.63 -19.31 1.72
N VAL A 96 -0.46 -19.89 1.23
CA VAL A 96 -0.66 -21.35 1.25
C VAL A 96 0.46 -22.07 0.49
N PHE A 97 0.80 -21.60 -0.71
CA PHE A 97 1.91 -22.16 -1.49
C PHE A 97 3.25 -22.01 -0.77
N SER A 98 3.50 -20.86 -0.15
CA SER A 98 4.72 -20.61 0.62
C SER A 98 4.87 -21.59 1.79
N GLU A 99 3.80 -21.82 2.56
CA GLU A 99 3.80 -22.75 3.69
C GLU A 99 3.99 -24.20 3.24
N ILE A 100 3.31 -24.63 2.16
CA ILE A 100 3.48 -25.99 1.60
C ILE A 100 4.93 -26.19 1.12
N ASN A 101 5.46 -25.24 0.36
CA ASN A 101 6.81 -25.36 -0.19
C ASN A 101 7.88 -25.35 0.91
N LYS A 102 7.63 -24.64 2.01
CA LYS A 102 8.49 -24.64 3.20
C LYS A 102 8.38 -25.94 4.00
N ALA A 103 7.22 -26.59 4.02
CA ALA A 103 7.02 -27.88 4.68
C ALA A 103 7.58 -29.07 3.89
N LEU A 104 7.69 -28.95 2.57
CA LEU A 104 8.25 -29.98 1.68
C LEU A 104 9.79 -29.91 1.56
N LYS A 105 10.40 -28.81 1.99
CA LYS A 105 11.84 -28.55 1.89
C LYS A 105 12.52 -28.72 3.24
#